data_AF-A0A8H7FVQ2-F1
#
_entry.id   AF-A0A8H7FVQ2-F1
#
_cell.length_a   1.000
_cell.length_b   1.000
_cell.length_c   1.000
_cell.angle_alpha   90.00
_cell.angle_beta   90.00
_cell.angle_gamma   90.00
#
_symmetry.space_group_name_H-M   'P 1'
#
loop_
_entity.id
_entity.type
_entity.pdbx_description
1 polymer ?
#
loop_
_entity_poly.entity_id
_entity_poly.type
_entity_poly.pdbx_seq_one_letter_code
_entity_poly.pdbx_strand_id
1 'polypeptide(L)'
;MCKYEMLVDLEARHKRRKPKFVTETFYGQLQRLFTIFPGEHHPNDAVDNIEKTTIIIASIRNFVIDQDYPAPGKLDIHYSSREGALHYIDVTSIQSLVARVRDRDTPRRWAIFDRSGSLARALYQEEEDMDILAADE
;
A
#
# COMPACT_ATOMS: atom_id res chain seq x y z
N MET A 1 -1.82 -2.78 8.12
CA MET A 1 -2.38 -2.20 6.88
C MET A 1 -1.24 -2.12 5.88
N CYS A 2 -1.51 -2.14 4.58
CA CYS A 2 -0.48 -2.14 3.55
C CYS A 2 -0.85 -1.23 2.37
N LYS A 3 0.20 -0.79 1.67
CA LYS A 3 0.16 -0.20 0.33
C LYS A 3 0.49 -1.30 -0.67
N TYR A 4 -0.25 -1.35 -1.76
CA TYR A 4 -0.04 -2.32 -2.83
C TYR A 4 -0.41 -1.71 -4.18
N GLU A 5 0.09 -2.31 -5.25
CA GLU A 5 -0.15 -1.85 -6.61
C GLU A 5 -0.86 -2.90 -7.44
N MET A 6 -1.76 -2.47 -8.32
CA MET A 6 -2.47 -3.35 -9.23
C MET A 6 -2.64 -2.69 -10.60
N LEU A 7 -2.71 -3.52 -11.63
CA LEU A 7 -3.14 -3.09 -12.95
C LEU A 7 -4.67 -2.97 -12.99
N VAL A 8 -5.16 -1.76 -13.28
CA VAL A 8 -6.58 -1.45 -13.43
C VAL A 8 -6.89 -1.24 -14.90
N ASP A 9 -7.96 -1.88 -15.38
CA ASP A 9 -8.46 -1.66 -16.74
C ASP A 9 -9.32 -0.38 -16.78
N LEU A 10 -8.81 0.63 -17.48
CA LEU A 10 -9.53 1.89 -17.70
C LEU A 10 -10.82 1.71 -18.51
N GLU A 11 -10.88 0.68 -19.36
CA GLU A 11 -12.02 0.40 -20.22
C GLU A 11 -12.95 -0.69 -19.65
N ALA A 12 -12.81 -1.04 -18.37
CA ALA A 12 -13.60 -2.10 -17.73
C ALA A 12 -15.13 -1.92 -17.86
N ARG A 13 -15.60 -0.67 -17.97
CA ARG A 13 -17.02 -0.34 -18.19
C ARG A 13 -17.47 -0.53 -19.64
N HIS A 14 -16.57 -0.46 -20.61
CA HIS A 14 -16.84 -0.56 -22.04
C HIS A 14 -16.43 -1.91 -22.61
N LYS A 15 -17.25 -2.95 -22.37
CA LYS A 15 -16.98 -4.37 -22.71
C LYS A 15 -16.54 -4.67 -24.16
N ARG A 16 -16.76 -3.75 -25.10
CA ARG A 16 -16.42 -3.91 -26.53
C ARG A 16 -15.08 -3.26 -26.92
N ARG A 17 -14.45 -2.50 -26.02
CA ARG A 17 -13.15 -1.88 -26.26
C ARG A 17 -12.03 -2.82 -25.78
N LYS A 18 -10.85 -2.65 -26.37
CA LYS A 18 -9.67 -3.38 -25.93
C LYS A 18 -9.27 -2.86 -24.53
N PRO A 19 -9.01 -3.75 -23.56
CA PRO A 19 -8.55 -3.36 -22.23
C PRO A 19 -7.31 -2.49 -22.28
N LYS A 20 -7.27 -1.45 -21.44
CA LYS A 20 -6.10 -0.59 -21.27
C LYS A 20 -5.74 -0.57 -19.79
N PHE A 21 -4.67 -1.28 -19.47
CA PHE A 21 -4.19 -1.44 -18.10
C PHE A 21 -3.26 -0.29 -17.71
N VAL A 22 -3.45 0.24 -16.50
CA VAL A 22 -2.55 1.18 -15.85
C VAL A 22 -2.28 0.73 -14.42
N THR A 23 -1.07 0.99 -13.93
CA THR A 23 -0.73 0.72 -12.53
C THR A 23 -1.38 1.77 -11.63
N GLU A 24 -2.11 1.31 -10.63
CA GLU A 24 -2.68 2.16 -9.59
C GLU A 24 -2.24 1.68 -8.19
N THR A 25 -2.04 2.64 -7.29
CA THR A 25 -1.72 2.41 -5.89
C THR A 25 -3.00 2.32 -5.06
N PHE A 26 -3.05 1.34 -4.18
CA PHE A 26 -4.15 1.11 -3.25
C PHE A 26 -3.63 0.97 -1.82
N TYR A 27 -4.54 1.19 -0.87
CA TYR A 27 -4.29 1.01 0.56
C TYR A 27 -5.34 0.07 1.13
N GLY A 28 -4.92 -0.91 1.93
CA GLY A 28 -5.84 -1.94 2.39
C GLY A 28 -5.39 -2.69 3.63
N GLN A 29 -6.33 -3.41 4.24
CA GLN A 29 -6.04 -4.31 5.34
C GLN A 29 -5.87 -5.73 4.80
N LEU A 30 -4.65 -6.26 4.91
CA LEU A 30 -4.37 -7.67 4.71
C LEU A 30 -5.27 -8.52 5.62
N GLN A 31 -6.02 -9.43 5.03
CA GLN A 31 -6.97 -10.31 5.71
C GLN A 31 -6.37 -11.69 5.91
N ARG A 32 -5.87 -12.30 4.83
CA ARG A 32 -5.29 -13.65 4.81
C ARG A 32 -4.21 -13.78 3.74
N LEU A 33 -3.27 -14.67 3.99
CA LEU A 33 -2.29 -15.15 3.02
C LEU A 33 -2.65 -16.60 2.66
N PHE A 34 -2.69 -16.90 1.37
CA PHE A 34 -2.88 -18.23 0.82
C PHE A 34 -1.57 -18.68 0.20
N THR A 35 -1.00 -19.76 0.71
CA THR A 35 0.20 -20.36 0.15
C THR A 35 -0.21 -21.54 -0.71
N ILE A 36 0.13 -21.48 -1.99
CA ILE A 36 -0.15 -22.51 -2.98
C ILE A 36 1.17 -23.21 -3.27
N PHE A 37 1.22 -24.49 -2.93
CA PHE A 37 2.32 -25.37 -3.31
C PHE A 37 1.90 -26.12 -4.57
N PRO A 38 2.50 -25.85 -5.73
CA PRO A 38 2.29 -26.69 -6.89
C PRO A 38 2.75 -28.11 -6.55
N GLY A 39 1.85 -29.08 -6.72
CA GLY A 39 2.12 -30.49 -6.45
C GLY A 39 3.11 -31.08 -7.46
N GLU A 40 3.28 -32.40 -7.41
CA GLU A 40 4.02 -33.10 -8.47
C GLU A 40 3.23 -33.06 -9.77
N HIS A 41 3.92 -32.79 -10.87
CA HIS A 41 3.35 -32.86 -12.21
C HIS A 41 2.81 -34.26 -12.49
N HIS A 42 1.69 -34.34 -13.18
CA HIS A 42 1.23 -35.64 -13.68
C HIS A 42 2.25 -36.13 -14.73
N PRO A 43 2.58 -37.42 -14.80
CA PRO A 43 3.57 -37.95 -15.75
C PRO A 43 3.29 -37.72 -17.24
N ASN A 44 2.12 -37.14 -17.59
CA ASN A 44 1.74 -36.76 -18.95
C ASN A 44 1.73 -35.24 -19.18
N ASP A 45 2.13 -34.45 -18.18
CA ASP A 45 2.28 -33.01 -18.35
C ASP A 45 3.52 -32.79 -19.22
N ALA A 46 3.33 -32.28 -20.44
CA ALA A 46 4.39 -31.99 -21.40
C ALA A 46 5.32 -30.83 -20.99
N VAL A 47 5.43 -30.59 -19.69
CA VAL A 47 6.11 -29.45 -19.11
C VAL A 47 7.28 -29.95 -18.28
N ASP A 48 8.29 -30.42 -18.98
CA ASP A 48 9.60 -30.70 -18.41
C ASP A 48 10.18 -29.38 -17.87
N ASN A 49 10.38 -29.28 -16.56
CA ASN A 49 11.02 -28.17 -15.82
C ASN A 49 10.17 -26.91 -15.56
N ILE A 50 8.99 -27.03 -14.94
CA ILE A 50 8.53 -25.93 -14.08
C ILE A 50 9.25 -26.07 -12.73
N GLU A 51 10.10 -25.10 -12.38
CA GLU A 51 10.56 -24.97 -11.00
C GLU A 51 9.34 -24.87 -10.09
N LYS A 52 9.31 -25.67 -9.02
CA LYS A 52 8.22 -25.64 -8.03
C LYS A 52 8.24 -24.30 -7.29
N THR A 53 7.67 -23.26 -7.89
CA THR A 53 7.56 -21.94 -7.28
C THR A 53 6.37 -21.93 -6.33
N THR A 54 6.63 -21.64 -5.06
CA THR A 54 5.55 -21.39 -4.10
C THR A 54 4.89 -20.07 -4.43
N ILE A 55 3.58 -20.08 -4.68
CA ILE A 55 2.80 -18.88 -4.97
C ILE A 55 2.12 -18.43 -3.68
N ILE A 56 2.30 -17.17 -3.29
CA ILE A 56 1.63 -16.61 -2.13
C ILE A 56 0.65 -15.54 -2.60
N ILE A 57 -0.64 -15.78 -2.36
CA ILE A 57 -1.72 -14.83 -2.68
C ILE A 57 -2.19 -14.14 -1.40
N ALA A 58 -2.20 -12.82 -1.40
CA ALA A 58 -2.76 -12.00 -0.34
C ALA A 58 -4.21 -11.62 -0.65
N SER A 59 -5.11 -11.83 0.31
CA SER A 59 -6.44 -11.19 0.31
C SER A 59 -6.39 -9.90 1.09
N ILE A 60 -6.77 -8.79 0.45
CA ILE A 60 -6.67 -7.45 1.01
C ILE A 60 -8.02 -6.75 0.87
N ARG A 61 -8.59 -6.32 2.01
CA ARG A 61 -9.76 -5.45 2.01
C ARG A 61 -9.30 -4.03 1.71
N ASN A 62 -9.68 -3.51 0.55
CA ASN A 62 -9.33 -2.16 0.11
C ASN A 62 -9.98 -1.10 1.00
N PHE A 63 -9.33 0.05 1.17
CA PHE A 63 -9.90 1.29 1.69
C PHE A 63 -10.09 2.28 0.56
N VAL A 64 -11.31 2.81 0.43
CA VAL A 64 -11.57 3.84 -0.57
C VAL A 64 -11.02 5.15 -0.04
N ILE A 65 -10.04 5.71 -0.75
CA ILE A 65 -9.47 7.01 -0.40
C ILE A 65 -10.49 8.11 -0.74
N ASP A 66 -10.78 8.95 0.25
CA ASP A 66 -11.69 10.07 0.12
C ASP A 66 -10.96 11.22 -0.60
N GLN A 67 -11.35 11.49 -1.85
CA GLN A 67 -10.70 12.53 -2.67
C GLN A 67 -11.03 13.96 -2.21
N ASP A 68 -12.13 14.14 -1.48
CA ASP A 68 -12.58 15.43 -0.96
C ASP A 68 -11.70 15.97 0.17
N TYR A 69 -10.84 15.11 0.75
CA TYR A 69 -9.92 15.45 1.82
C TYR A 69 -8.47 15.20 1.35
N PRO A 70 -7.90 16.13 0.56
CA PRO A 70 -6.51 16.02 0.14
C PRO A 70 -5.58 16.03 1.35
N ALA A 71 -4.43 15.37 1.20
CA ALA A 71 -3.43 15.27 2.24
C ALA A 71 -3.03 16.65 2.80
N PRO A 72 -2.82 16.81 4.12
CA PRO A 72 -2.34 18.06 4.67
C PRO A 72 -0.90 18.33 4.20
N GLY A 73 -0.72 19.24 3.24
CA GLY A 73 0.60 19.67 2.77
C GLY A 73 1.32 18.62 1.91
N LYS A 74 2.64 18.49 2.09
CA LYS A 74 3.50 17.54 1.36
C LYS A 74 3.59 16.15 2.02
N LEU A 75 2.72 15.86 3.00
CA LEU A 75 2.74 14.61 3.74
C LEU A 75 1.96 13.53 2.96
N ASP A 76 2.46 12.30 2.93
CA ASP A 76 1.75 11.16 2.33
C ASP A 76 0.69 10.61 3.31
N ILE A 77 -0.32 11.44 3.60
CA ILE A 77 -1.46 11.12 4.47
C ILE A 77 -2.73 11.03 3.64
N HIS A 78 -3.39 9.88 3.68
CA HIS A 78 -4.64 9.65 2.95
C HIS A 78 -5.79 9.42 3.92
N TYR A 79 -6.96 9.95 3.62
CA TYR A 79 -8.16 9.72 4.41
C TYR A 79 -9.06 8.67 3.79
N SER A 80 -9.72 7.86 4.62
CA SER A 80 -10.73 6.91 4.18
C SER A 80 -11.86 6.80 5.20
N SER A 81 -13.09 6.81 4.71
CA SER A 81 -14.31 6.66 5.50
C SER A 81 -14.96 5.28 5.37
N ARG A 82 -14.55 4.49 4.37
CA ARG A 82 -15.20 3.22 4.02
C ARG A 82 -14.26 2.16 3.47
N GLU A 83 -14.62 0.93 3.76
CA GLU A 83 -14.04 -0.25 3.12
C GLU A 83 -14.59 -0.43 1.70
N GLY A 84 -13.74 -0.93 0.81
CA GLY A 84 -14.05 -1.24 -0.57
C GLY A 84 -14.03 -2.74 -0.86
N ALA A 85 -13.71 -3.07 -2.11
CA ALA A 85 -13.65 -4.44 -2.60
C ALA A 85 -12.57 -5.26 -1.88
N LEU A 86 -12.74 -6.59 -1.91
CA LEU A 86 -11.70 -7.54 -1.51
C LEU A 86 -10.85 -7.86 -2.74
N HIS A 87 -9.56 -7.58 -2.69
CA HIS A 87 -8.62 -7.89 -3.76
C HIS A 87 -7.84 -9.16 -3.40
N TYR A 88 -7.58 -10.00 -4.40
CA TYR A 88 -6.66 -11.14 -4.30
C TYR A 88 -5.49 -10.84 -5.21
N ILE A 89 -4.31 -10.68 -4.64
CA ILE A 89 -3.11 -10.27 -5.36
C ILE A 89 -1.95 -11.18 -5.02
N ASP A 90 -0.97 -11.28 -5.91
CA ASP A 90 0.33 -11.84 -5.56
C ASP A 90 0.95 -11.02 -4.42
N VAL A 91 1.53 -11.68 -3.41
CA VAL A 91 2.11 -11.02 -2.24
C VAL A 91 3.20 -10.01 -2.62
N THR A 92 3.90 -10.24 -3.73
CA THR A 92 4.95 -9.35 -4.25
C THR A 92 4.41 -7.99 -4.71
N SER A 93 3.09 -7.87 -4.92
CA SER A 93 2.44 -6.60 -5.24
C SER A 93 2.28 -5.69 -4.02
N ILE A 94 2.52 -6.20 -2.81
CA ILE A 94 2.54 -5.39 -1.58
C ILE A 94 3.86 -4.63 -1.51
N GLN A 95 3.78 -3.30 -1.51
CA GLN A 95 4.95 -2.42 -1.53
C GLN A 95 5.46 -2.11 -0.12
N SER A 96 4.54 -1.85 0.83
CA SER A 96 4.92 -1.46 2.19
C SER A 96 3.81 -1.67 3.20
N LEU A 97 4.19 -1.68 4.48
CA LEU A 97 3.26 -1.53 5.60
C LEU A 97 3.01 -0.04 5.85
N VAL A 98 1.75 0.30 6.13
CA VAL A 98 1.31 1.66 6.44
C VAL A 98 0.58 1.70 7.77
N ALA A 99 0.60 2.85 8.44
CA ALA A 99 -0.13 3.05 9.68
C ALA A 99 -1.57 3.51 9.40
N ARG A 100 -2.51 3.16 10.27
CA ARG A 100 -3.90 3.61 10.22
C ARG A 100 -4.35 4.06 11.60
N VAL A 101 -4.79 5.31 11.71
CA VAL A 101 -5.26 5.90 12.97
C VAL A 101 -6.65 6.45 12.76
N ARG A 102 -7.52 6.31 13.76
CA ARG A 102 -8.87 6.86 13.69
C ARG A 102 -8.81 8.37 13.85
N ASP A 103 -9.50 9.07 12.98
CA ASP A 103 -9.64 10.51 13.11
C ASP A 103 -10.52 10.84 14.32
N ARG A 104 -10.03 11.74 15.17
CA ARG A 104 -10.73 12.16 16.39
C ARG A 104 -11.91 13.07 16.07
N ASP A 105 -11.77 13.93 15.06
CA ASP A 105 -12.71 15.03 14.80
C ASP A 105 -13.87 14.59 13.89
N THR A 106 -13.70 13.49 13.17
CA THR A 106 -14.74 12.93 12.30
C THR A 106 -14.99 11.45 12.62
N PRO A 107 -16.10 11.11 13.30
CA PRO A 107 -16.40 9.73 13.62
C PRO A 107 -16.55 8.93 12.32
N ARG A 108 -15.82 7.81 12.24
CA ARG A 108 -15.75 6.86 11.09
C ARG A 108 -14.72 7.19 10.01
N ARG A 109 -13.96 8.28 10.13
CA ARG A 109 -12.82 8.55 9.25
C ARG A 109 -11.54 7.95 9.81
N TRP A 110 -10.70 7.45 8.91
CA TRP A 110 -9.37 6.92 9.22
C TRP A 110 -8.33 7.72 8.44
N ALA A 111 -7.24 8.08 9.11
CA ALA A 111 -6.04 8.60 8.51
C ALA A 111 -5.06 7.44 8.26
N ILE A 112 -4.53 7.37 7.05
CA ILE A 112 -3.58 6.37 6.57
C ILE A 112 -2.26 7.10 6.35
N PHE A 113 -1.21 6.65 7.02
CA PHE A 113 0.12 7.26 6.94
C PHE A 113 1.04 6.34 6.15
N ASP A 114 1.45 6.80 4.97
CA ASP A 114 2.47 6.15 4.17
C ASP A 114 3.83 6.77 4.49
N ARG A 115 4.72 5.98 5.09
CA ARG A 115 6.11 6.39 5.37
C ARG A 115 7.12 5.73 4.43
N SER A 116 6.67 5.22 3.28
CA SER A 116 7.59 4.71 2.25
C SER A 116 8.25 5.82 1.41
N GLY A 117 7.78 7.07 1.54
CA GLY A 117 8.32 8.25 0.87
C GLY A 117 9.57 8.87 1.53
N SER A 118 10.06 9.97 0.96
CA SER A 118 11.30 10.66 1.37
C SER A 118 11.28 11.25 2.78
N LEU A 119 10.09 11.40 3.39
CA LEU A 119 9.89 11.89 4.75
C LEU A 119 10.11 10.82 5.84
N ALA A 120 10.50 9.60 5.48
CA ALA A 120 10.66 8.46 6.39
C ALA A 120 11.78 8.60 7.44
N ARG A 121 12.62 9.64 7.36
CA ARG A 121 13.78 9.82 8.24
C ARG A 121 13.57 11.05 9.11
N ALA A 122 13.33 10.82 10.40
CA ALA A 122 13.61 11.85 11.40
C ALA A 122 15.13 12.10 11.34
N LEU A 123 15.52 13.29 10.91
CA LEU A 123 16.91 13.74 11.04
C LEU A 123 17.03 14.34 12.43
N TYR A 124 17.93 13.79 13.24
CA TYR A 124 18.36 14.45 14.46
C TYR A 124 19.17 15.68 14.05
N GLN A 125 18.71 16.85 14.45
CA GLN A 125 19.46 18.09 14.33
C GLN A 125 20.05 18.36 15.71
N GLU A 126 21.37 18.26 15.84
CA GLU A 126 22.06 18.74 17.03
C GLU A 126 21.78 20.25 17.13
N GLU A 127 21.23 20.67 18.28
CA GLU A 127 21.23 22.08 18.63
C GLU A 127 22.69 22.47 18.82
N GLU A 128 23.24 23.26 17.89
CA GLU A 128 24.52 23.94 18.15
C GLU A 128 24.29 24.81 19.39
N ASP A 129 24.92 24.41 20.50
CA ASP A 129 24.93 25.17 21.75
C ASP A 129 25.28 26.62 21.42
N MET A 130 24.32 27.52 21.59
CA MET A 130 24.59 28.95 21.64
C MET A 130 25.47 29.19 22.86
N ASP A 131 26.78 29.24 22.64
CA ASP A 131 27.73 29.82 23.58
C ASP A 131 27.35 31.28 23.81
N ILE A 132 26.53 31.51 24.83
CA ILE A 132 26.40 32.80 25.49
C ILE A 132 27.74 33.04 26.21
N LEU A 133 28.70 33.61 25.49
CA LEU A 133 29.77 34.36 26.14
C LEU A 133 29.25 35.77 26.38
N ALA A 134 28.62 35.94 27.55
CA ALA A 134 28.62 37.21 28.23
C ALA A 134 30.08 37.62 28.48
N ALA A 135 30.48 38.76 27.92
CA ALA A 135 31.60 39.54 28.41
C ALA A 135 31.16 41.01 28.39
N ASP A 136 30.60 41.45 29.51
CA ASP A 136 30.67 42.84 29.93
C ASP A 136 32.16 43.18 30.18
N GLU A 137 32.71 44.10 29.39
CA GLU A 137 33.42 45.34 29.76
C GLU A 137 34.05 46.02 28.53
#